data_AF-R4Z242-F1
#
_entry.id   AF-R4Z242-F1
#
_cell.length_a   1.000
_cell.length_b   1.000
_cell.length_c   1.000
_cell.angle_alpha   90.00
_cell.angle_beta   90.00
_cell.angle_gamma   90.00
#
_symmetry.space_group_name_H-M   'P 1'
#
loop_
_entity.id
_entity.type
_entity.pdbx_description
1 polymer ?
#
loop_
_entity_poly.entity_id
_entity_poly.type
_entity_poly.pdbx_seq_one_letter_code
_entity_poly.pdbx_strand_id
1 'polypeptide(L)'
;MRDTANQSNALVASIQLDGDTMLGSTNSVERAGELLELIAEHVPDAVHLSTKVSALDEFDENDPPELPNQAEMLANPEIRAAIEAHMANYETEWLDSAIPALGGRTPREAAADPIAREDLIRLLASFPEVDDGAVGMSPQRLRAALGL
;
A
#
# COMPACT_ATOMS: atom_id res chain seq x y z
N MET A 1 21.27 -0.66 -14.53
CA MET A 1 20.12 -1.44 -14.03
C MET A 1 19.49 -2.25 -15.14
N ARG A 2 19.79 -3.56 -15.18
CA ARG A 2 19.15 -4.49 -16.12
C ARG A 2 17.83 -5.00 -15.56
N ASP A 3 16.82 -5.08 -16.43
CA ASP A 3 15.59 -5.82 -16.19
C ASP A 3 15.84 -7.29 -16.56
N THR A 4 15.97 -8.16 -15.55
CA THR A 4 16.33 -9.58 -15.78
C THR A 4 15.12 -10.42 -16.22
N ALA A 5 13.90 -9.88 -16.23
CA ALA A 5 12.67 -10.64 -16.44
C ALA A 5 11.80 -10.21 -17.65
N ASN A 6 12.19 -9.20 -18.42
CA ASN A 6 11.39 -8.63 -19.52
C ASN A 6 9.94 -8.32 -19.09
N GLN A 7 9.76 -7.74 -17.90
CA GLN A 7 8.44 -7.35 -17.39
C GLN A 7 8.28 -5.84 -17.59
N SER A 8 7.45 -5.45 -18.55
CA SER A 8 7.27 -4.05 -18.95
C SER A 8 6.73 -3.11 -17.84
N ASN A 9 6.29 -3.67 -16.70
CA ASN A 9 5.76 -2.95 -15.54
C ASN A 9 6.43 -3.32 -14.21
N ALA A 10 7.60 -3.98 -14.22
CA ALA A 10 8.29 -4.30 -12.96
C ALA A 10 9.01 -3.07 -12.39
N LEU A 11 8.72 -2.74 -11.12
CA LEU A 11 9.50 -1.74 -10.39
C LEU A 11 10.90 -2.33 -10.12
N VAL A 12 11.91 -1.82 -10.82
CA VAL A 12 13.29 -2.33 -10.74
C VAL A 12 13.97 -1.85 -9.45
N ALA A 13 13.75 -0.59 -9.10
CA ALA A 13 14.16 0.04 -7.85
C ALA A 13 13.31 1.28 -7.58
N SER A 14 13.22 1.68 -6.32
CA SER A 14 12.70 2.98 -5.91
C SER A 14 13.83 3.84 -5.35
N ILE A 15 13.83 5.13 -5.67
CA ILE A 15 14.78 6.10 -5.15
C ILE A 15 13.97 7.24 -4.53
N GLN A 16 14.25 7.55 -3.28
CA GLN A 16 13.67 8.69 -2.57
C GLN A 16 14.80 9.67 -2.21
N LEU A 17 14.57 10.95 -2.47
CA LEU A 17 15.51 12.03 -2.13
C LEU A 17 14.87 12.87 -1.02
N ASP A 18 15.56 12.98 0.11
CA ASP A 18 15.20 13.85 1.23
C ASP A 18 16.35 14.82 1.49
N GLY A 19 16.22 16.04 0.97
CA GLY A 19 17.28 17.06 1.01
C GLY A 19 18.56 16.58 0.30
N ASP A 20 19.59 16.32 1.10
CA ASP A 20 20.91 15.83 0.64
C ASP A 20 21.06 14.30 0.77
N THR A 21 20.04 13.62 1.31
CA THR A 21 20.07 12.17 1.53
C THR A 21 19.30 11.45 0.45
N MET A 22 19.94 10.47 -0.20
CA MET A 22 19.30 9.59 -1.17
C MET A 22 19.16 8.18 -0.59
N LEU A 23 17.93 7.64 -0.61
CA LEU A 23 17.63 6.27 -0.25
C LEU A 23 17.18 5.49 -1.49
N GLY A 24 18.01 4.52 -1.91
CA GLY A 24 17.68 3.58 -2.98
C GLY A 24 17.29 2.21 -2.42
N SER A 25 16.17 1.65 -2.86
CA SER A 25 15.70 0.31 -2.48
C SER A 25 15.52 -0.59 -3.70
N THR A 26 15.96 -1.84 -3.58
CA THR A 26 15.87 -2.87 -4.63
C THR A 26 15.75 -4.26 -4.01
N ASN A 27 15.01 -5.15 -4.68
CA ASN A 27 14.80 -6.52 -4.22
C ASN A 27 15.93 -7.49 -4.65
N SER A 28 17.07 -6.99 -5.13
CA SER A 28 18.22 -7.86 -5.48
C SER A 28 19.55 -7.17 -5.16
N VAL A 29 20.45 -7.94 -4.55
CA VAL A 29 21.83 -7.52 -4.21
C VAL A 29 22.61 -7.13 -5.46
N GLU A 30 22.49 -7.88 -6.55
CA GLU A 30 23.16 -7.57 -7.82
C GLU A 30 22.75 -6.20 -8.35
N ARG A 31 21.45 -5.90 -8.27
CA ARG A 31 20.90 -4.60 -8.67
C ARG A 31 21.30 -3.48 -7.72
N ALA A 32 21.50 -3.76 -6.43
CA ALA A 32 21.98 -2.77 -5.47
C ALA A 32 23.41 -2.30 -5.82
N GLY A 33 24.26 -3.24 -6.25
CA GLY A 33 25.60 -2.93 -6.77
C GLY A 33 25.53 -2.00 -7.98
N GLU A 34 24.72 -2.34 -8.98
CA GLU A 34 24.55 -1.48 -10.18
C GLU A 34 23.99 -0.09 -9.84
N LEU A 35 23.10 0.01 -8.85
CA LEU A 35 22.55 1.29 -8.40
C LEU A 35 23.62 2.17 -7.75
N LEU A 36 24.48 1.60 -6.90
CA LEU A 36 25.59 2.32 -6.30
C LEU A 36 26.61 2.79 -7.33
N GLU A 37 26.95 1.94 -8.32
CA GLU A 37 27.83 2.34 -9.43
C GLU A 37 27.25 3.50 -10.23
N LEU A 38 25.94 3.45 -10.56
CA LEU A 38 25.27 4.53 -11.28
C LEU A 38 25.25 5.85 -10.49
N ILE A 39 25.00 5.78 -9.18
CA ILE A 39 25.01 6.97 -8.32
C ILE A 39 26.43 7.55 -8.23
N ALA A 40 27.45 6.72 -8.05
CA ALA A 40 28.84 7.17 -8.00
C ALA A 40 29.31 7.80 -9.34
N GLU A 41 28.82 7.28 -10.47
CA GLU A 41 29.12 7.82 -11.79
C GLU A 41 28.47 9.18 -12.04
N HIS A 42 27.22 9.37 -11.62
CA HIS A 42 26.44 10.58 -11.94
C HIS A 42 26.46 11.64 -10.84
N VAL A 43 26.82 11.26 -9.61
CA VAL A 43 26.91 12.14 -8.45
C VAL A 43 28.23 11.89 -7.73
N PRO A 44 29.35 12.40 -8.26
CA PRO A 44 30.69 12.13 -7.71
C PRO A 44 30.90 12.71 -6.30
N ASP A 45 30.07 13.67 -5.88
CA ASP A 45 30.06 14.23 -4.52
C ASP A 45 29.24 13.39 -3.53
N ALA A 46 28.51 12.38 -3.99
CA ALA A 46 27.71 11.52 -3.12
C ALA A 46 28.62 10.60 -2.29
N VAL A 47 28.46 10.65 -0.98
CA VAL A 47 29.13 9.74 -0.05
C VAL A 47 28.20 8.59 0.27
N HIS A 48 28.63 7.37 0.01
CA HIS A 48 27.87 6.18 0.42
C HIS A 48 27.84 6.08 1.95
N LEU A 49 26.66 6.29 2.54
CA LEU A 49 26.49 6.28 4.00
C LEU A 49 26.35 4.86 4.57
N SER A 50 25.49 4.02 3.96
CA SER A 50 25.26 2.66 4.42
C SER A 50 24.54 1.81 3.37
N THR A 51 24.80 0.51 3.36
CA THR A 51 24.03 -0.51 2.64
C THR A 51 23.45 -1.49 3.64
N LYS A 52 22.12 -1.61 3.69
CA LYS A 52 21.44 -2.66 4.45
C LYS A 52 20.97 -3.72 3.46
N VAL A 53 21.48 -4.94 3.59
CA VAL A 53 20.96 -6.12 2.89
C VAL A 53 20.13 -6.89 3.90
N SER A 54 18.86 -7.09 3.59
CA SER A 54 17.97 -7.92 4.39
C SER A 54 17.62 -9.15 3.56
N ALA A 55 17.98 -10.33 4.06
CA ALA A 55 17.52 -11.58 3.49
C ALA A 55 16.02 -11.72 3.75
N LEU A 56 15.27 -12.35 2.83
CA LEU A 56 13.83 -12.58 3.00
C LEU A 56 13.51 -13.40 4.25
N ASP A 57 14.45 -14.23 4.67
CA ASP A 57 14.45 -15.09 5.86
C ASP A 57 14.93 -14.39 7.15
N GLU A 58 15.53 -13.21 7.05
CA GLU A 58 15.90 -12.33 8.18
C GLU A 58 14.85 -11.24 8.45
N PHE A 59 13.70 -11.29 7.78
CA PHE A 59 12.50 -10.59 8.25
C PHE A 59 12.06 -11.27 9.56
N ASP A 60 12.64 -10.83 10.66
CA ASP A 60 12.05 -11.08 11.97
C ASP A 60 10.71 -10.34 11.99
N GLU A 61 9.61 -11.09 12.12
CA GLU A 61 8.27 -10.52 12.31
C GLU A 61 8.23 -9.56 13.52
N ASN A 62 9.22 -9.65 14.42
CA ASN A 62 9.40 -8.80 15.59
C ASN A 62 10.32 -7.59 15.37
N ASP A 63 11.04 -7.47 14.25
CA ASP A 63 11.88 -6.30 13.92
C ASP A 63 11.54 -5.75 12.52
N PRO A 64 10.33 -5.17 12.36
CA PRO A 64 9.91 -4.58 11.10
C PRO A 64 10.86 -3.43 10.71
N PRO A 65 11.10 -3.19 9.40
CA PRO A 65 11.81 -2.00 8.96
C PRO A 65 11.16 -0.75 9.59
N GLU A 66 11.97 0.25 9.97
CA GLU A 66 11.48 1.57 10.41
C GLU A 66 10.77 2.27 9.24
N LEU A 67 9.57 1.79 8.94
CA LEU A 67 8.54 2.56 8.27
C LEU A 67 8.19 3.69 9.24
N PRO A 68 7.98 4.93 8.74
CA PRO A 68 7.48 6.00 9.60
C PRO A 68 6.28 5.47 10.37
N ASN A 69 6.35 5.58 11.70
CA ASN A 69 5.36 4.98 12.57
C ASN A 69 3.97 5.44 12.12
N GLN A 70 3.05 4.50 11.88
CA GLN A 70 1.70 4.86 11.44
C GLN A 70 1.06 5.88 12.39
N ALA A 71 1.37 5.82 13.69
CA ALA A 71 0.93 6.81 14.66
C ALA A 71 1.55 8.20 14.45
N GLU A 72 2.82 8.30 14.06
CA GLU A 72 3.47 9.58 13.73
C GLU A 72 2.95 10.17 12.42
N MET A 73 2.70 9.31 11.43
CA MET A 73 2.09 9.72 10.17
C MET A 73 0.66 10.23 10.39
N LEU A 74 -0.13 9.53 11.20
CA LEU A 74 -1.48 9.94 11.60
C LEU A 74 -1.49 11.14 12.54
N ALA A 75 -0.41 11.42 13.28
CA ALA A 75 -0.28 12.61 14.10
C ALA A 75 -0.24 13.89 13.26
N ASN A 76 0.26 13.81 12.02
CA ASN A 76 0.20 14.93 11.08
C ASN A 76 -1.23 15.08 10.51
N PRO A 77 -1.90 16.22 10.74
CA PRO A 77 -3.28 16.43 10.29
C PRO A 77 -3.42 16.48 8.76
N GLU A 78 -2.41 16.96 8.02
CA GLU A 78 -2.46 17.00 6.56
C GLU A 78 -2.37 15.60 5.96
N ILE A 79 -1.49 14.76 6.51
CA ILE A 79 -1.34 13.37 6.06
C ILE A 79 -2.59 12.56 6.41
N ARG A 80 -3.13 12.74 7.62
CA ARG A 80 -4.40 12.12 8.02
C ARG A 80 -5.52 12.47 7.06
N ALA A 81 -5.70 13.75 6.75
CA ALA A 81 -6.73 14.22 5.83
C ALA A 81 -6.54 13.65 4.41
N ALA A 82 -5.30 13.55 3.93
CA ALA A 82 -4.99 12.96 2.63
C ALA A 82 -5.33 11.47 2.59
N ILE A 83 -5.00 10.72 3.65
CA ILE A 83 -5.34 9.30 3.79
C ILE A 83 -6.86 9.12 3.85
N GLU A 84 -7.57 9.92 4.66
CA GLU A 84 -9.04 9.85 4.76
C GLU A 84 -9.71 10.14 3.41
N ALA A 85 -9.26 11.16 2.69
CA ALA A 85 -9.78 11.48 1.36
C ALA A 85 -9.53 10.35 0.35
N HIS A 86 -8.32 9.77 0.38
CA HIS A 86 -7.98 8.64 -0.48
C HIS A 86 -8.82 7.40 -0.14
N MET A 87 -9.02 7.11 1.16
CA MET A 87 -9.84 6.00 1.62
C MET A 87 -11.30 6.18 1.23
N ALA A 88 -11.86 7.39 1.33
CA ALA A 88 -13.22 7.67 0.89
C ALA A 88 -13.40 7.44 -0.61
N ASN A 89 -12.41 7.83 -1.43
CA ASN A 89 -12.42 7.54 -2.86
C ASN A 89 -12.37 6.03 -3.12
N TYR A 90 -11.43 5.34 -2.48
CA TYR A 90 -11.26 3.89 -2.60
C TYR A 90 -12.54 3.12 -2.21
N GLU A 91 -13.19 3.52 -1.11
CA GLU A 91 -14.47 2.95 -0.69
C GLU A 91 -15.57 3.17 -1.73
N THR A 92 -15.63 4.37 -2.32
CA THR A 92 -16.58 4.70 -3.38
C THR A 92 -16.35 3.85 -4.62
N GLU A 93 -15.09 3.73 -5.06
CA GLU A 93 -14.71 2.91 -6.22
C GLU A 93 -15.01 1.43 -5.98
N TRP A 94 -14.78 0.92 -4.77
CA TRP A 94 -15.11 -0.45 -4.42
C TRP A 94 -16.62 -0.72 -4.46
N LEU A 95 -17.44 0.23 -4.01
CA LEU A 95 -18.91 0.14 -4.09
C LEU A 95 -19.43 0.08 -5.53
N ASP A 96 -18.65 0.60 -6.49
CA ASP A 96 -18.95 0.60 -7.92
C ASP A 96 -18.19 -0.50 -8.70
N SER A 97 -17.33 -1.27 -8.03
CA SER A 97 -16.53 -2.31 -8.65
C SER A 97 -17.22 -3.66 -8.61
N ALA A 98 -17.11 -4.43 -9.69
CA ALA A 98 -17.62 -5.79 -9.77
C ALA A 98 -16.84 -6.72 -8.83
N ILE A 99 -17.53 -7.34 -7.86
CA ILE A 99 -16.91 -8.23 -6.87
C ILE A 99 -17.22 -9.69 -7.22
N PRO A 100 -16.19 -10.54 -7.44
CA PRO A 100 -16.38 -11.96 -7.71
C PRO A 100 -17.19 -12.70 -6.64
N ALA A 101 -17.00 -12.36 -5.36
CA ALA A 101 -17.74 -12.93 -4.24
C ALA A 101 -19.25 -12.60 -4.26
N LEU A 102 -19.67 -11.57 -5.00
CA LEU A 102 -21.08 -11.20 -5.22
C LEU A 102 -21.59 -11.68 -6.59
N GLY A 103 -20.90 -12.65 -7.20
CA GLY A 103 -21.22 -13.15 -8.55
C GLY A 103 -20.87 -12.16 -9.67
N GLY A 104 -19.87 -11.29 -9.45
CA GLY A 104 -19.45 -10.27 -10.41
C GLY A 104 -20.34 -9.02 -10.42
N ARG A 105 -21.20 -8.85 -9.41
CA ARG A 105 -22.01 -7.63 -9.21
C ARG A 105 -21.27 -6.61 -8.36
N THR A 106 -21.69 -5.36 -8.48
CA THR A 106 -21.24 -4.30 -7.57
C THR A 106 -21.95 -4.40 -6.22
N PRO A 107 -21.33 -3.95 -5.11
CA PRO A 107 -21.99 -3.81 -3.83
C PRO A 107 -23.30 -3.02 -3.88
N ARG A 108 -23.38 -1.96 -4.69
CA ARG A 108 -24.61 -1.17 -4.86
C ARG A 108 -25.74 -1.97 -5.50
N GLU A 109 -25.43 -2.75 -6.54
CA GLU A 109 -26.42 -3.65 -7.16
C GLU A 109 -26.84 -4.76 -6.21
N ALA A 110 -25.87 -5.36 -5.49
CA ALA A 110 -26.15 -6.41 -4.52
C ALA A 110 -27.02 -5.90 -3.37
N ALA A 111 -26.83 -4.66 -2.91
CA ALA A 111 -27.68 -4.07 -1.87
C ALA A 111 -29.14 -3.84 -2.34
N ALA A 112 -29.38 -3.62 -3.63
CA ALA A 112 -30.72 -3.41 -4.18
C ALA A 112 -31.53 -4.70 -4.37
N ASP A 113 -30.86 -5.86 -4.46
CA ASP A 113 -31.49 -7.17 -4.62
C ASP A 113 -31.61 -7.90 -3.28
N PRO A 114 -32.80 -8.34 -2.83
CA PRO A 114 -32.98 -8.98 -1.53
C PRO A 114 -32.16 -10.25 -1.31
N ILE A 115 -31.87 -11.01 -2.38
CA ILE A 115 -31.10 -12.26 -2.31
C ILE A 115 -29.61 -11.94 -2.30
N ALA A 116 -29.14 -11.08 -3.21
CA ALA A 116 -27.73 -10.69 -3.27
C ALA A 116 -27.31 -9.85 -2.05
N ARG A 117 -28.26 -9.18 -1.38
CA ARG A 117 -28.02 -8.41 -0.16
C ARG A 117 -27.52 -9.29 0.99
N GLU A 118 -28.01 -10.52 1.12
CA GLU A 118 -27.54 -11.43 2.17
C GLU A 118 -26.06 -11.82 1.95
N ASP A 119 -25.65 -12.04 0.71
CA ASP A 119 -24.25 -12.31 0.35
C ASP A 119 -23.36 -11.10 0.62
N LEU A 120 -23.85 -9.89 0.33
CA LEU A 120 -23.15 -8.64 0.65
C LEU A 120 -22.97 -8.43 2.16
N ILE A 121 -24.01 -8.68 2.97
CA ILE A 121 -23.93 -8.59 4.42
C ILE A 121 -22.89 -9.59 4.96
N ARG A 122 -22.90 -10.83 4.44
CA ARG A 122 -21.94 -11.88 4.82
C ARG A 122 -20.51 -11.48 4.43
N LEU A 123 -20.32 -10.90 3.25
CA LEU A 123 -19.02 -10.39 2.80
C LEU A 123 -18.52 -9.28 3.74
N LEU A 124 -19.36 -8.28 4.04
CA LEU A 124 -19.00 -7.19 4.95
C LEU A 124 -18.72 -7.69 6.37
N ALA A 125 -19.38 -8.76 6.82
CA ALA A 125 -19.11 -9.38 8.12
C ALA A 125 -17.79 -10.17 8.16
N SER A 126 -17.22 -10.52 7.01
CA SER A 126 -15.91 -11.19 6.95
C SER A 126 -14.73 -10.23 7.08
N PHE A 127 -14.97 -8.92 6.90
CA PHE A 127 -13.92 -7.91 7.02
C PHE A 127 -13.66 -7.59 8.50
N PRO A 128 -12.39 -7.41 8.90
CA PRO A 128 -12.08 -6.98 10.25
C PRO A 128 -12.65 -5.58 10.49
N GLU A 129 -13.14 -5.35 11.70
CA GLU A 129 -13.51 -4.02 12.14
C GLU A 129 -12.24 -3.16 12.22
N VAL A 130 -12.32 -1.94 11.72
CA VAL A 130 -11.20 -0.99 11.77
C VAL A 130 -11.40 -0.18 13.05
N ASP A 131 -10.49 -0.31 14.02
CA ASP A 131 -10.51 0.50 15.23
C ASP A 131 -10.36 1.99 14.91
N ASP A 132 -10.89 2.86 15.78
CA ASP A 132 -10.70 4.32 15.71
C ASP A 132 -9.20 4.66 15.73
N GLY A 133 -8.63 4.87 14.54
CA GLY A 133 -7.21 5.18 14.34
C GLY A 133 -6.46 4.25 13.39
N ALA A 134 -7.03 3.12 12.99
CA ALA A 134 -6.43 2.26 11.98
C ALA A 134 -6.74 2.74 10.55
N VAL A 135 -5.73 2.70 9.68
CA VAL A 135 -5.87 3.08 8.27
C VAL A 135 -6.42 1.89 7.49
N GLY A 136 -7.66 2.00 7.00
CA GLY A 136 -8.27 0.97 6.17
C GLY A 136 -9.72 1.26 5.80
N MET A 137 -10.21 0.45 4.84
CA MET A 137 -11.60 0.40 4.45
C MET A 137 -12.47 -0.07 5.62
N SER A 138 -13.47 0.72 6.01
CA SER A 138 -14.34 0.41 7.16
C SER A 138 -15.62 -0.29 6.73
N PRO A 139 -15.90 -1.51 7.25
CA PRO A 139 -17.17 -2.18 7.01
C PRO A 139 -18.38 -1.34 7.47
N GLN A 140 -18.24 -0.53 8.52
CA GLN A 140 -19.27 0.36 9.06
C GLN A 140 -19.62 1.45 8.05
N ARG A 141 -18.60 2.12 7.49
CA ARG A 141 -18.80 3.16 6.49
C ARG A 141 -19.45 2.61 5.23
N LEU A 142 -19.05 1.42 4.80
CA LEU A 142 -19.67 0.73 3.66
C LEU A 142 -21.13 0.38 3.91
N ARG A 143 -21.47 -0.16 5.09
CA ARG A 143 -22.87 -0.44 5.48
C ARG A 143 -23.70 0.84 5.48
N ALA A 144 -23.18 1.91 6.07
CA ALA A 144 -23.84 3.22 6.09
C ALA A 144 -24.07 3.79 4.68
N ALA A 145 -23.08 3.68 3.79
CA ALA A 145 -23.20 4.11 2.40
C ALA A 145 -24.23 3.30 1.59
N LEU A 146 -24.46 2.03 1.97
CA LEU A 146 -25.40 1.12 1.33
C LEU A 146 -26.79 1.12 2.00
N GLY A 147 -26.97 1.83 3.12
CA GLY A 147 -28.23 1.86 3.89
C GLY A 147 -28.58 0.53 4.56
N LEU A 148 -27.55 -0.23 4.97
CA LEU A 148 -27.67 -1.53 5.65
C LEU A 148 -27.54 -1.40 7.17
#